data_AF-A0AAD2ZDF1-F1
#
_entry.id   AF-A0AAD2ZDF1-F1
#
_cell.length_a   1.000
_cell.length_b   1.000
_cell.length_c   1.000
_cell.angle_alpha   90.00
_cell.angle_beta   90.00
_cell.angle_gamma   90.00
#
_symmetry.space_group_name_H-M   'P 1'
#
loop_
_entity.id
_entity.type
_entity.pdbx_description
1 polymer ?
#
loop_
_entity_poly.entity_id
_entity_poly.type
_entity_poly.pdbx_seq_one_letter_code
_entity_poly.pdbx_strand_id
1 'polypeptide(L)'
;MLAISSNISKMVIFIFAIIIVVFLCVTTYLYLHKDESLVSKHYINYMAIPESDGVFTWLPDFFPHVAVDISISTNVEDDYFFSYFSLTIDDGGRFKKTLTVRAREQVAKIVSENDPDTKKVWCKYGKIPGQGDSVNLFFVGEINVTHYFITNIGAGLPDACAE
;
A
#
# COMPACT_ATOMS: atom_id res chain seq x y z
N MET A 1 25.09 -50.60 25.12
CA MET A 1 24.51 -49.27 25.42
C MET A 1 25.12 -48.12 24.61
N LEU A 2 26.36 -48.21 24.11
CA LEU A 2 27.01 -47.16 23.31
C LEU A 2 26.49 -46.95 21.87
N ALA A 3 26.02 -48.00 21.19
CA ALA A 3 25.58 -47.92 19.78
C ALA A 3 24.24 -47.18 19.58
N ILE A 4 23.32 -47.26 20.55
CA ILE A 4 22.02 -46.58 20.51
C ILE A 4 22.21 -45.06 20.65
N SER A 5 23.16 -44.64 21.50
CA SER A 5 23.58 -43.24 21.66
C SER A 5 24.15 -42.65 20.37
N SER A 6 24.99 -43.40 19.65
CA SER A 6 25.60 -42.95 18.38
C SER A 6 24.56 -42.71 17.28
N ASN A 7 23.57 -43.60 17.15
CA ASN A 7 22.53 -43.46 16.13
C ASN A 7 21.54 -42.33 16.46
N ILE A 8 21.20 -42.13 17.74
CA ILE A 8 20.38 -40.99 18.18
C ILE A 8 21.12 -39.68 17.91
N SER A 9 22.42 -39.59 18.22
CA SER A 9 23.24 -38.40 17.94
C SER A 9 23.28 -38.08 16.44
N LYS A 10 23.48 -39.07 15.57
CA LYS A 10 23.44 -38.89 14.10
C LYS A 10 22.07 -38.43 13.60
N MET A 11 20.99 -38.98 14.17
CA MET A 11 19.62 -38.60 13.84
C MET A 11 19.32 -37.16 14.27
N VAL A 12 19.78 -36.74 15.45
CA VAL A 12 19.66 -35.36 15.93
C VAL A 12 20.44 -34.40 15.02
N ILE A 13 21.69 -34.72 14.68
CA ILE A 13 22.50 -33.91 13.75
C ILE A 13 21.81 -33.79 12.38
N PHE A 14 21.23 -34.88 11.87
CA PHE A 14 20.49 -34.88 10.61
C PHE A 14 19.25 -33.98 10.65
N ILE A 15 18.49 -34.02 11.76
CA ILE A 15 17.34 -33.13 11.96
C ILE A 15 17.78 -31.66 12.01
N PHE A 16 18.87 -31.34 12.74
CA PHE A 16 19.42 -29.98 12.76
C PHE A 16 19.87 -29.51 11.38
N ALA A 17 20.52 -30.38 10.60
CA ALA A 17 20.91 -30.06 9.22
C ALA A 17 19.69 -29.74 8.35
N ILE A 18 18.59 -30.51 8.47
CA ILE A 18 17.33 -30.21 7.77
C ILE A 18 16.77 -28.86 8.20
N ILE A 19 16.72 -28.56 9.50
CA ILE A 19 16.21 -27.28 10.00
C ILE A 19 17.04 -26.12 9.44
N ILE A 20 18.36 -26.24 9.40
CA ILE A 20 19.25 -25.23 8.84
C ILE A 20 18.97 -25.03 7.34
N VAL A 21 18.82 -26.13 6.57
CA VAL A 21 18.49 -26.04 5.15
C VAL A 21 17.14 -25.37 4.93
N VAL A 22 16.11 -25.76 5.69
CA VAL A 22 14.78 -25.14 5.62
C VAL A 22 14.87 -23.66 5.97
N PHE A 23 15.58 -23.30 7.03
CA PHE A 23 15.78 -21.90 7.42
C PHE A 23 16.45 -21.10 6.31
N LEU A 24 17.53 -21.64 5.70
CA LEU A 24 18.22 -20.99 4.59
C LEU A 24 17.33 -20.85 3.35
N CYS A 25 16.52 -21.85 3.03
CA CYS A 25 15.55 -21.77 1.93
C CYS A 25 14.52 -20.67 2.20
N VAL A 26 13.98 -20.60 3.42
CA VAL A 26 13.00 -19.57 3.82
C VAL A 26 13.62 -18.18 3.75
N THR A 27 14.82 -17.97 4.31
CA THR A 27 15.49 -16.67 4.27
C THR A 27 15.83 -16.24 2.85
N THR A 28 16.27 -17.18 2.00
CA THR A 28 16.58 -16.90 0.58
C THR A 28 15.30 -16.56 -0.18
N TYR A 29 14.22 -17.30 0.06
CA TYR A 29 12.91 -17.01 -0.53
C TYR A 29 12.42 -15.61 -0.16
N LEU A 30 12.49 -15.24 1.13
CA LEU A 30 12.11 -13.92 1.61
C LEU A 30 13.01 -12.82 1.04
N TYR A 31 14.31 -13.07 0.89
CA TYR A 31 15.24 -12.11 0.29
C TYR A 31 14.94 -11.89 -1.19
N LEU A 32 14.65 -12.95 -1.94
CA LEU A 32 14.30 -12.89 -3.36
C LEU A 32 12.93 -12.24 -3.63
N HIS A 33 11.99 -12.34 -2.70
CA HIS A 33 10.65 -11.73 -2.80
C HIS A 33 10.53 -10.41 -2.05
N LYS A 34 11.64 -9.86 -1.55
CA LYS A 34 11.63 -8.52 -0.99
C LYS A 34 11.50 -7.53 -2.15
N ASP A 35 10.39 -6.84 -2.21
CA ASP A 35 10.16 -5.80 -3.20
C ASP A 35 10.98 -4.55 -2.84
N GLU A 36 12.22 -4.48 -3.33
CA GLU A 36 13.11 -3.34 -3.10
C GLU A 36 12.65 -2.08 -3.85
N SER A 37 11.72 -2.21 -4.81
CA SER A 37 11.20 -1.09 -5.58
C SER A 37 10.20 -0.24 -4.79
N LEU A 38 9.61 -0.80 -3.71
CA LEU A 38 8.64 -0.11 -2.87
C LEU A 38 9.34 0.75 -1.79
N VAL A 39 9.30 2.06 -1.97
CA VAL A 39 9.82 3.03 -1.00
C VAL A 39 8.67 3.54 -0.13
N SER A 40 8.77 3.35 1.19
CA SER A 40 7.76 3.79 2.15
C SER A 40 8.25 4.92 3.06
N LYS A 41 7.42 5.94 3.26
CA LYS A 41 7.68 7.10 4.11
C LYS A 41 6.47 7.41 4.99
N HIS A 42 6.73 7.95 6.18
CA HIS A 42 5.71 8.37 7.15
C HIS A 42 5.88 9.84 7.53
N TYR A 43 4.77 10.54 7.65
CA TYR A 43 4.71 11.94 8.02
C TYR A 43 3.60 12.20 9.04
N ILE A 44 3.89 13.04 10.02
CA ILE A 44 2.92 13.42 11.06
C ILE A 44 1.71 14.15 10.44
N ASN A 45 1.93 14.97 9.41
CA ASN A 45 0.88 15.69 8.68
C ASN A 45 1.37 16.18 7.32
N TYR A 46 0.47 16.72 6.51
CA TYR A 46 0.77 17.21 5.16
C TYR A 46 1.88 18.27 5.12
N MET A 47 1.91 19.19 6.09
CA MET A 47 2.91 20.27 6.16
C MET A 47 4.30 19.77 6.55
N ALA A 48 4.39 18.55 7.09
CA ALA A 48 5.65 17.92 7.44
C ALA A 48 6.32 17.19 6.26
N ILE A 49 5.67 17.12 5.09
CA ILE A 49 6.23 16.52 3.88
C ILE A 49 7.24 17.50 3.25
N PRO A 50 8.55 17.17 3.23
CA PRO A 50 9.55 18.03 2.61
C PRO A 50 9.42 18.04 1.08
N GLU A 51 9.67 19.17 0.43
CA GLU A 51 9.67 19.25 -1.05
C GLU A 51 10.72 18.33 -1.68
N SER A 52 11.85 18.11 -0.99
CA SER A 52 12.93 17.23 -1.45
C SER A 52 12.57 15.75 -1.48
N ASP A 53 11.47 15.35 -0.83
CA ASP A 53 11.13 13.93 -0.69
C ASP A 53 10.47 13.32 -1.92
N GLY A 54 10.09 14.14 -2.90
CA GLY A 54 9.44 13.69 -4.14
C GLY A 54 7.99 13.22 -3.96
N VAL A 55 7.47 13.16 -2.74
CA VAL A 55 6.10 12.67 -2.46
C VAL A 55 5.02 13.50 -3.17
N PHE A 56 5.24 14.82 -3.30
CA PHE A 56 4.29 15.69 -4.02
C PHE A 56 4.16 15.37 -5.51
N THR A 57 5.08 14.60 -6.10
CA THR A 57 4.94 14.14 -7.49
C THR A 57 4.04 12.91 -7.63
N TRP A 58 3.49 12.41 -6.53
CA TRP A 58 2.57 11.27 -6.50
C TRP A 58 1.17 11.66 -5.99
N LEU A 59 1.12 12.62 -5.06
CA LEU A 59 -0.14 13.02 -4.44
C LEU A 59 -1.01 13.85 -5.40
N PRO A 60 -2.31 13.51 -5.55
CA PRO A 60 -3.23 14.31 -6.34
C PRO A 60 -3.54 15.66 -5.68
N ASP A 61 -3.92 16.65 -6.49
CA ASP A 61 -4.33 17.99 -6.06
C ASP A 61 -5.51 18.02 -5.07
N PHE A 62 -6.35 17.00 -5.08
CA PHE A 62 -7.44 16.84 -4.12
C PHE A 62 -7.02 16.22 -2.77
N PHE A 63 -5.75 15.84 -2.60
CA PHE A 63 -5.26 15.27 -1.35
C PHE A 63 -5.51 16.25 -0.18
N PRO A 64 -6.12 15.80 0.94
CA PRO A 64 -6.48 16.73 2.00
C PRO A 64 -5.26 17.34 2.69
N HIS A 65 -5.13 18.67 2.64
CA HIS A 65 -4.01 19.37 3.30
C HIS A 65 -4.09 19.33 4.83
N VAL A 66 -5.26 18.97 5.37
CA VAL A 66 -5.52 18.77 6.80
C VAL A 66 -5.24 17.32 7.25
N ALA A 67 -4.78 16.45 6.34
CA ALA A 67 -4.46 15.08 6.64
C ALA A 67 -3.31 14.97 7.66
N VAL A 68 -3.45 14.01 8.56
CA VAL A 68 -2.46 13.63 9.57
C VAL A 68 -2.15 12.14 9.46
N ASP A 69 -1.05 11.71 10.08
CA ASP A 69 -0.62 10.31 10.09
C ASP A 69 -0.55 9.73 8.68
N ILE A 70 0.22 10.40 7.82
CA ILE A 70 0.31 10.09 6.39
C ILE A 70 1.39 9.03 6.20
N SER A 71 1.01 7.85 5.73
CA SER A 71 1.96 6.84 5.23
C SER A 71 1.84 6.77 3.72
N ILE A 72 2.95 6.90 3.00
CA ILE A 72 2.98 6.74 1.55
C ILE A 72 3.99 5.69 1.16
N SER A 73 3.59 4.78 0.30
CA SER A 73 4.44 3.76 -0.32
C SER A 73 4.37 3.93 -1.83
N THR A 74 5.51 4.10 -2.48
CA THR A 74 5.63 4.33 -3.93
C THR A 74 6.50 3.26 -4.54
N ASN A 75 6.06 2.70 -5.66
CA ASN A 75 6.88 1.87 -6.54
C ASN A 75 7.08 2.65 -7.84
N VAL A 76 8.32 3.08 -8.07
CA VAL A 76 8.69 3.92 -9.22
C VAL A 76 8.78 3.09 -10.50
N GLU A 77 9.14 1.81 -10.39
CA GLU A 77 9.34 0.94 -11.55
C GLU A 77 7.99 0.58 -12.20
N ASP A 78 6.98 0.30 -11.39
CA ASP A 78 5.64 -0.10 -11.81
C ASP A 78 4.62 1.06 -11.82
N ASP A 79 5.08 2.29 -11.56
CA ASP A 79 4.27 3.52 -11.57
C ASP A 79 3.01 3.45 -10.70
N TYR A 80 3.14 2.98 -9.45
CA TYR A 80 2.02 2.99 -8.51
C TYR A 80 2.38 3.47 -7.11
N PHE A 81 1.36 3.92 -6.38
CA PHE A 81 1.49 4.28 -4.98
C PHE A 81 0.28 3.92 -4.14
N PHE A 82 0.49 3.89 -2.83
CA PHE A 82 -0.54 3.85 -1.80
C PHE A 82 -0.26 4.96 -0.81
N SER A 83 -1.27 5.75 -0.46
CA SER A 83 -1.17 6.75 0.59
C SER A 83 -2.31 6.57 1.60
N TYR A 84 -1.96 6.22 2.83
CA TYR A 84 -2.86 6.11 3.98
C TYR A 84 -2.80 7.40 4.78
N PHE A 85 -3.95 7.86 5.26
CA PHE A 85 -4.01 9.07 6.07
C PHE A 85 -5.27 9.12 6.94
N SER A 86 -5.17 9.92 7.98
CA SER A 86 -6.25 10.20 8.91
C SER A 86 -6.81 11.60 8.72
N LEU A 87 -8.13 11.71 8.93
CA LEU A 87 -8.88 12.95 8.99
C LEU A 87 -9.68 13.00 10.30
N THR A 88 -9.97 14.21 10.77
CA THR A 88 -10.99 14.39 11.82
C THR A 88 -12.35 13.92 11.30
N ILE A 89 -13.32 13.68 12.20
CA ILE A 89 -14.68 13.29 11.79
C ILE A 89 -15.30 14.32 10.85
N ASP A 90 -15.12 15.62 11.15
CA ASP A 90 -15.68 16.71 10.35
C ASP A 90 -14.98 16.85 8.99
N ASP A 91 -13.65 16.75 8.97
CA ASP A 91 -12.86 16.78 7.73
C ASP A 91 -13.14 15.56 6.85
N GLY A 92 -13.22 14.37 7.44
CA GLY A 92 -13.58 13.13 6.76
C GLY A 92 -14.99 13.22 6.16
N GLY A 93 -15.94 13.78 6.92
CA GLY A 93 -17.29 14.06 6.43
C GLY A 93 -17.31 15.02 5.24
N ARG A 94 -16.49 16.08 5.25
CA ARG A 94 -16.34 17.00 4.11
C ARG A 94 -15.66 16.32 2.92
N PHE A 95 -14.57 15.62 3.14
CA PHE A 95 -13.81 14.92 2.12
C PHE A 95 -14.67 13.89 1.40
N LYS A 96 -15.41 13.06 2.15
CA LYS A 96 -16.31 12.04 1.61
C LYS A 96 -17.42 12.61 0.73
N LYS A 97 -17.92 13.83 1.00
CA LYS A 97 -18.90 14.51 0.13
C LYS A 97 -18.35 14.84 -1.25
N THR A 98 -17.02 14.95 -1.39
CA THR A 98 -16.36 15.13 -2.68
C THR A 98 -16.22 13.84 -3.49
N LEU A 99 -16.52 12.68 -2.89
CA LEU A 99 -16.39 11.36 -3.50
C LEU A 99 -17.76 10.92 -4.05
N THR A 100 -18.01 11.19 -5.33
CA THR A 100 -19.32 10.97 -5.95
C THR A 100 -19.41 9.66 -6.73
N VAL A 101 -18.33 9.27 -7.41
CA VAL A 101 -18.32 8.12 -8.31
C VAL A 101 -17.77 6.88 -7.61
N ARG A 102 -18.51 5.77 -7.64
CA ARG A 102 -18.04 4.49 -7.08
C ARG A 102 -17.06 3.81 -8.03
N ALA A 103 -16.06 3.14 -7.47
CA ALA A 103 -15.27 2.19 -8.26
C ALA A 103 -16.11 0.94 -8.56
N ARG A 104 -15.91 0.31 -9.72
CA ARG A 104 -16.56 -0.96 -10.04
C ARG A 104 -15.97 -2.09 -9.19
N GLU A 105 -16.70 -3.20 -9.11
CA GLU A 105 -16.35 -4.36 -8.28
C GLU A 105 -14.95 -4.91 -8.57
N GLN A 106 -14.53 -4.94 -9.84
CA GLN A 106 -13.19 -5.40 -10.23
C GLN A 106 -12.06 -4.58 -9.57
N VAL A 107 -12.23 -3.26 -9.50
CA VAL A 107 -11.26 -2.36 -8.88
C VAL A 107 -11.36 -2.44 -7.37
N ALA A 108 -12.59 -2.47 -6.83
CA ALA A 108 -12.80 -2.63 -5.40
C ALA A 108 -12.14 -3.90 -4.89
N LYS A 109 -12.18 -5.00 -5.66
CA LYS A 109 -11.49 -6.25 -5.32
C LYS A 109 -9.97 -6.10 -5.30
N ILE A 110 -9.37 -5.49 -6.33
CA ILE A 110 -7.91 -5.26 -6.38
C ILE A 110 -7.46 -4.40 -5.19
N VAL A 111 -8.22 -3.34 -4.91
CA VAL A 111 -7.98 -2.49 -3.74
C VAL A 111 -8.06 -3.30 -2.45
N SER A 112 -9.13 -4.09 -2.27
CA SER A 112 -9.33 -4.89 -1.04
C SER A 112 -8.34 -6.05 -0.88
N GLU A 113 -7.74 -6.54 -1.97
CA GLU A 113 -6.63 -7.50 -1.90
C GLU A 113 -5.36 -6.88 -1.30
N ASN A 114 -5.15 -5.57 -1.51
CA ASN A 114 -4.04 -4.82 -0.94
C ASN A 114 -4.36 -4.25 0.45
N ASP A 115 -5.62 -3.88 0.70
CA ASP A 115 -6.11 -3.42 2.00
C ASP A 115 -7.48 -4.06 2.33
N PRO A 116 -7.48 -5.19 3.06
CA PRO A 116 -8.69 -5.94 3.42
C PRO A 116 -9.70 -5.15 4.26
N ASP A 117 -9.27 -4.10 4.96
CA ASP A 117 -10.14 -3.29 5.82
C ASP A 117 -10.91 -2.22 5.05
N THR A 118 -10.62 -2.06 3.75
CA THR A 118 -11.32 -1.13 2.88
C THR A 118 -12.79 -1.52 2.72
N LYS A 119 -13.69 -0.65 3.18
CA LYS A 119 -15.14 -0.88 3.10
C LYS A 119 -15.75 -0.42 1.79
N LYS A 120 -15.18 0.64 1.23
CA LYS A 120 -15.79 1.44 0.17
C LYS A 120 -14.70 2.09 -0.66
N VAL A 121 -14.84 1.97 -1.98
CA VAL A 121 -13.90 2.55 -2.95
C VAL A 121 -14.63 3.52 -3.88
N TRP A 122 -14.01 4.64 -4.17
CA TRP A 122 -14.49 5.65 -5.12
C TRP A 122 -13.44 5.95 -6.17
N CYS A 123 -13.90 6.32 -7.35
CA CYS A 123 -13.07 6.96 -8.35
C CYS A 123 -13.00 8.45 -8.08
N LYS A 124 -11.80 9.01 -8.24
CA LYS A 124 -11.61 10.46 -8.25
C LYS A 124 -10.55 10.86 -9.25
N TYR A 125 -10.89 11.84 -10.06
CA TYR A 125 -9.98 12.43 -11.02
C TYR A 125 -9.27 13.63 -10.37
N GLY A 126 -7.97 13.73 -10.59
CA GLY A 126 -7.15 14.82 -10.07
C GLY A 126 -5.92 15.05 -10.92
N LYS A 127 -5.28 16.20 -10.72
CA LYS A 127 -3.97 16.49 -11.32
C LYS A 127 -2.88 16.18 -10.31
N ILE A 128 -1.69 15.81 -10.80
CA ILE A 128 -0.50 15.77 -9.96
C ILE A 128 0.22 17.10 -10.12
N PRO A 129 0.44 17.87 -9.03
CA PRO A 129 1.19 19.11 -9.10
C PRO A 129 2.56 18.91 -9.77
N GLY A 130 2.85 19.71 -10.80
CA GLY A 130 4.13 19.66 -11.52
C GLY A 130 4.19 18.68 -12.70
N GLN A 131 3.18 17.84 -12.93
CA GLN A 131 3.11 16.95 -14.10
C GLN A 131 2.32 17.53 -15.30
N GLY A 132 1.93 18.82 -15.23
CA GLY A 132 1.19 19.50 -16.29
C GLY A 132 -0.33 19.47 -16.09
N ASP A 133 -1.08 19.50 -17.19
CA ASP A 133 -2.55 19.61 -17.18
C ASP A 133 -3.29 18.27 -17.31
N SER A 134 -2.56 17.15 -17.37
CA SER A 134 -3.17 15.83 -17.44
C SER A 134 -3.96 15.53 -16.17
N VAL A 135 -5.16 14.97 -16.37
CA VAL A 135 -6.03 14.52 -15.29
C VAL A 135 -5.90 13.01 -15.19
N ASN A 136 -5.47 12.54 -14.03
CA ASN A 136 -5.24 11.13 -13.75
C ASN A 136 -6.40 10.57 -12.91
N LEU A 137 -6.67 9.28 -13.08
CA LEU A 137 -7.64 8.54 -12.28
C LEU A 137 -6.97 7.99 -11.02
N PHE A 138 -7.60 8.21 -9.87
CA PHE A 138 -7.21 7.66 -8.58
C PHE A 138 -8.39 6.95 -7.94
N PHE A 139 -8.08 6.03 -7.03
CA PHE A 139 -9.05 5.36 -6.18
C PHE A 139 -8.88 5.81 -4.74
N VAL A 140 -10.00 6.15 -4.11
CA VAL A 140 -10.05 6.55 -2.71
C VAL A 140 -10.78 5.46 -1.94
N GLY A 141 -10.14 4.88 -0.94
CA GLY A 141 -10.75 3.92 -0.03
C GLY A 141 -11.12 4.53 1.32
N GLU A 142 -12.27 4.13 1.86
CA GLU A 142 -12.64 4.34 3.26
C GLU A 142 -12.39 3.05 4.04
N ILE A 143 -11.43 3.09 4.96
CA ILE A 143 -11.13 1.99 5.90
C ILE A 143 -12.11 2.11 7.08
N ASN A 144 -12.16 3.31 7.67
CA ASN A 144 -13.13 3.66 8.69
C ASN A 144 -13.49 5.16 8.61
N VAL A 145 -14.25 5.67 9.57
CA VAL A 145 -14.76 7.05 9.55
C VAL A 145 -13.68 8.13 9.51
N THR A 146 -12.49 7.84 10.06
CA THR A 146 -11.36 8.77 10.12
C THR A 146 -10.19 8.35 9.24
N HIS A 147 -10.10 7.09 8.80
CA HIS A 147 -8.96 6.58 8.04
C HIS A 147 -9.34 6.28 6.59
N TYR A 148 -8.51 6.80 5.70
CA TYR A 148 -8.69 6.71 4.27
C TYR A 148 -7.38 6.28 3.63
N PHE A 149 -7.46 5.79 2.40
CA PHE A 149 -6.29 5.63 1.57
C PHE A 149 -6.56 6.08 0.13
N ILE A 150 -5.50 6.44 -0.61
CA ILE A 150 -5.52 6.81 -2.03
C ILE A 150 -4.49 5.97 -2.77
N THR A 151 -4.84 5.52 -3.97
CA THR A 151 -3.95 4.79 -4.89
C THR A 151 -4.28 5.10 -6.34
N ASN A 152 -3.37 4.81 -7.25
CA ASN A 152 -3.60 4.74 -8.71
C ASN A 152 -3.61 3.29 -9.24
N ILE A 153 -3.49 2.27 -8.39
CA ILE A 153 -3.47 0.87 -8.85
C ILE A 153 -4.80 0.50 -9.52
N GLY A 154 -4.74 -0.02 -10.74
CA GLY A 154 -5.92 -0.33 -11.54
C GLY A 154 -6.46 0.86 -12.36
N ALA A 155 -5.80 2.02 -12.37
CA ALA A 155 -6.24 3.19 -13.14
C ALA A 155 -6.21 2.94 -14.66
N GLY A 156 -5.39 2.00 -15.12
CA GLY A 156 -5.34 1.55 -16.52
C GLY A 156 -6.44 0.54 -16.91
N LEU A 157 -7.30 0.12 -15.98
CA LEU A 157 -8.37 -0.82 -16.29
C LEU A 157 -9.51 -0.12 -17.05
N PRO A 158 -10.03 -0.72 -18.13
CA PRO A 158 -11.22 -0.21 -18.79
C PRO A 158 -12.40 -0.26 -17.82
N ASP A 159 -13.27 0.75 -17.89
CA ASP A 159 -14.48 0.86 -17.09
C ASP A 159 -14.25 0.74 -15.57
N ALA A 160 -13.15 1.28 -15.05
CA ALA A 160 -12.82 1.25 -13.62
C ALA A 160 -13.88 1.90 -12.71
N CYS A 161 -14.66 2.82 -13.26
CA CYS A 161 -15.64 3.63 -12.54
C CYS A 161 -17.07 3.25 -12.90
N ALA A 162 -17.96 3.27 -11.90
CA ALA A 162 -19.40 3.24 -12.14
C ALA A 162 -19.82 4.55 -12.82
N GLU A 163 -20.89 4.50 -13.62
CA GLU A 163 -21.52 5.68 -14.21
C GLU A 163 -22.27 6.51 -13.16
#